data_AF-A0AAE3LF06-F1
#
_entry.id   AF-A0AAE3LF06-F1
#
_cell.length_a   1.000
_cell.length_b   1.000
_cell.length_c   1.000
_cell.angle_alpha   90.00
_cell.angle_beta   90.00
_cell.angle_gamma   90.00
#
_symmetry.space_group_name_H-M   'P 1'
#
loop_
_entity.id
_entity.type
_entity.pdbx_description
1 polymer ?
#
loop_
_entity_poly.entity_id
_entity_poly.type
_entity_poly.pdbx_seq_one_letter_code
_entity_poly.pdbx_strand_id
1 'polypeptide(L)'
;MSSDNRETTSSDPHLTTGPIDIGNREYLDLRLPELREKFAYEELSGLSKERLKQEESNLIRDFTDLRNRFPHSDYLGNDDKALQRIQMGDDFRGLSTLTSEQKQRIYDCKGDCYRNIDRAITEAVEREKASGLTARFGTWLNEFVDNLTPLFVIKW
;
A
#
# COMPACT_ATOMS: atom_id res chain seq x y z
N MET A 1 72.65 -13.13 -10.28
CA MET A 1 71.65 -14.11 -9.84
C MET A 1 71.00 -13.57 -8.59
N SER A 2 69.73 -13.17 -8.66
CA SER A 2 68.79 -13.20 -7.54
C SER A 2 67.40 -13.00 -8.09
N SER A 3 66.50 -13.79 -7.55
CA SER A 3 65.32 -14.34 -8.20
C SER A 3 64.10 -13.43 -8.19
N ASP A 4 63.22 -13.69 -9.15
CA ASP A 4 61.81 -13.36 -9.15
C ASP A 4 61.14 -13.59 -7.80
N ASN A 5 60.25 -12.68 -7.42
CA ASN A 5 59.00 -13.03 -6.76
C ASN A 5 57.97 -11.92 -7.03
N ARG A 6 57.05 -12.21 -7.96
CA ARG A 6 55.80 -11.47 -8.15
C ARG A 6 54.82 -11.98 -7.10
N GLU A 7 54.57 -11.20 -6.06
CA GLU A 7 53.40 -11.39 -5.20
C GLU A 7 52.21 -10.65 -5.83
N THR A 8 51.40 -11.42 -6.55
CA THR A 8 50.01 -11.08 -6.88
C THR A 8 49.19 -11.14 -5.60
N THR A 9 49.01 -9.99 -4.93
CA THR A 9 47.95 -9.81 -3.94
C THR A 9 46.65 -9.47 -4.68
N SER A 10 46.04 -10.50 -5.28
CA SER A 10 44.61 -10.50 -5.59
C SER A 10 43.85 -10.64 -4.27
N SER A 11 43.70 -9.54 -3.55
CA SER A 11 42.78 -9.47 -2.43
C SER A 11 41.36 -9.42 -3.00
N ASP A 12 40.77 -10.60 -3.22
CA ASP A 12 39.32 -10.75 -3.38
C ASP A 12 38.63 -10.06 -2.20
N PRO A 13 37.83 -9.01 -2.41
CA PRO A 13 36.98 -8.51 -1.37
C PRO A 13 35.90 -9.56 -1.15
N HIS A 14 36.08 -10.36 -0.09
CA HIS A 14 35.03 -11.18 0.48
C HIS A 14 33.75 -10.34 0.53
N LEU A 15 32.75 -10.80 -0.23
CA LEU A 15 31.36 -10.36 -0.22
C LEU A 15 30.80 -10.51 1.19
N THR A 16 31.11 -9.58 2.08
CA THR A 16 30.21 -9.23 3.16
C THR A 16 29.10 -8.41 2.52
N THR A 17 28.08 -9.09 2.00
CA THR A 17 26.79 -8.47 1.68
C THR A 17 26.14 -8.06 3.01
N GLY A 18 26.73 -7.07 3.69
CA GLY A 18 26.04 -6.32 4.71
C GLY A 18 24.80 -5.67 4.09
N PRO A 19 23.80 -5.29 4.91
CA PRO A 19 22.63 -4.60 4.40
C PRO A 19 23.11 -3.41 3.56
N ILE A 20 22.73 -3.41 2.28
CA ILE A 20 23.00 -2.30 1.37
C ILE A 20 22.43 -1.07 2.08
N ASP A 21 23.31 -0.14 2.46
CA ASP A 21 22.98 1.13 3.10
C ASP A 21 22.34 2.02 2.04
N ILE A 22 21.11 1.68 1.66
CA ILE A 22 20.27 2.43 0.75
C ILE A 22 19.89 3.70 1.52
N GLY A 23 20.40 4.85 1.09
CA GLY A 23 20.10 6.12 1.76
C GLY A 23 18.59 6.41 1.78
N ASN A 24 18.14 7.20 2.76
CA ASN A 24 16.72 7.56 2.95
C ASN A 24 15.99 7.95 1.65
N ARG A 25 16.68 8.70 0.78
CA ARG A 25 16.12 9.15 -0.49
C ARG A 25 15.84 7.99 -1.43
N GLU A 26 16.82 7.12 -1.64
CA GLU A 26 16.69 5.97 -2.53
C GLU A 26 15.63 4.98 -2.01
N TYR A 27 15.56 4.79 -0.69
CA TYR A 27 14.51 3.98 -0.08
C TYR A 27 13.11 4.55 -0.36
N LEU A 28 12.93 5.87 -0.20
CA LEU A 28 11.65 6.52 -0.50
C LEU A 28 11.32 6.56 -1.99
N ASP A 29 12.34 6.69 -2.84
CA ASP A 29 12.19 6.68 -4.30
C ASP A 29 11.75 5.29 -4.81
N LEU A 30 12.07 4.20 -4.09
CA LEU A 30 11.56 2.87 -4.37
C LEU A 30 10.17 2.64 -3.75
N ARG A 31 10.00 3.00 -2.48
CA ARG A 31 8.81 2.60 -1.71
C ARG A 31 7.57 3.46 -1.96
N LEU A 32 7.73 4.77 -2.17
CA LEU A 32 6.58 5.66 -2.38
C LEU A 32 5.85 5.38 -3.71
N PRO A 33 6.54 5.15 -4.84
CA PRO A 33 5.86 4.77 -6.08
C PRO A 33 5.10 3.45 -5.96
N GLU A 34 5.68 2.43 -5.30
CA GLU A 34 5.02 1.15 -5.07
C GLU A 34 3.70 1.31 -4.28
N LEU A 35 3.70 2.16 -3.24
CA LEU A 35 2.49 2.48 -2.50
C LEU A 35 1.46 3.24 -3.34
N ARG A 36 1.92 4.16 -4.20
CA ARG A 36 1.03 4.91 -5.11
C ARG A 36 0.36 4.01 -6.13
N GLU A 37 1.10 3.05 -6.66
CA GLU A 37 0.57 2.06 -7.61
C GLU A 37 -0.42 1.11 -6.92
N LYS A 38 -0.04 0.55 -5.77
CA LYS A 38 -0.90 -0.36 -5.00
C LYS A 38 -2.23 0.29 -4.58
N PHE A 39 -2.20 1.58 -4.23
CA PHE A 39 -3.39 2.35 -3.85
C PHE A 39 -3.80 3.35 -4.94
N ALA A 40 -3.49 3.02 -6.20
CA ALA A 40 -3.99 3.76 -7.35
C ALA A 40 -5.50 3.61 -7.42
N TYR A 41 -6.19 4.65 -7.90
CA TYR A 41 -7.64 4.58 -8.02
C TYR A 41 -8.06 3.48 -8.98
N GLU A 42 -7.28 3.23 -10.03
CA GLU A 42 -7.52 2.18 -11.03
C GLU A 42 -7.57 0.78 -10.38
N GLU A 43 -6.65 0.48 -9.47
CA GLU A 43 -6.61 -0.80 -8.73
C GLU A 43 -7.72 -0.93 -7.68
N LEU A 44 -8.16 0.21 -7.12
CA LEU A 44 -9.20 0.26 -6.09
C LEU A 44 -10.60 0.31 -6.68
N SER A 45 -10.74 0.85 -7.90
CA SER A 45 -12.00 0.99 -8.60
C SER A 45 -12.62 -0.39 -8.84
N GLY A 46 -13.95 -0.46 -8.79
CA GLY A 46 -14.64 -1.74 -9.00
C GLY A 46 -14.74 -2.62 -7.74
N LEU A 47 -13.86 -2.49 -6.75
CA LEU A 47 -13.90 -3.29 -5.51
C LEU A 47 -15.17 -3.06 -4.67
N SER A 48 -15.51 -4.04 -3.83
CA SER A 48 -16.62 -3.89 -2.88
C SER A 48 -16.25 -2.97 -1.72
N LYS A 49 -17.25 -2.42 -1.06
CA LYS A 49 -17.07 -1.52 0.09
C LYS A 49 -16.29 -2.17 1.23
N GLU A 50 -16.56 -3.44 1.54
CA GLU A 50 -15.86 -4.19 2.58
C GLU A 50 -14.39 -4.37 2.23
N ARG A 51 -14.09 -4.67 0.96
CA ARG A 51 -12.73 -4.82 0.50
C ARG A 51 -11.97 -3.49 0.57
N LEU A 52 -12.60 -2.39 0.18
CA LEU A 52 -12.01 -1.05 0.27
C LEU A 52 -11.67 -0.64 1.70
N LYS A 53 -12.50 -0.99 2.69
CA LYS A 53 -12.17 -0.79 4.12
C LYS A 53 -10.96 -1.62 4.57
N GLN A 54 -10.81 -2.82 4.02
CA GLN A 54 -9.62 -3.63 4.27
C GLN A 54 -8.38 -2.99 3.65
N GLU A 55 -8.48 -2.43 2.44
CA GLU A 55 -7.38 -1.70 1.82
C GLU A 55 -7.03 -0.41 2.57
N GLU A 56 -8.00 0.30 3.14
CA GLU A 56 -7.74 1.44 4.04
C GLU A 56 -6.94 1.01 5.28
N SER A 57 -7.29 -0.14 5.87
CA SER A 57 -6.55 -0.70 6.99
C SER A 57 -5.12 -1.12 6.59
N ASN A 58 -4.96 -1.67 5.37
CA ASN A 58 -3.65 -1.99 4.82
C ASN A 58 -2.81 -0.72 4.59
N LEU A 59 -3.42 0.36 4.08
CA LEU A 59 -2.77 1.65 3.88
C LEU A 59 -2.21 2.20 5.20
N ILE A 60 -3.02 2.18 6.27
CA ILE A 60 -2.60 2.60 7.60
C ILE A 60 -1.38 1.80 8.07
N ARG A 61 -1.43 0.47 7.92
CA ARG A 61 -0.33 -0.42 8.30
C ARG A 61 0.92 -0.16 7.48
N ASP A 62 0.81 -0.02 6.16
CA ASP A 62 1.95 0.16 5.27
C ASP A 62 2.67 1.50 5.52
N PHE A 63 1.92 2.58 5.76
CA PHE A 63 2.51 3.87 6.16
C PHE A 63 3.05 3.87 7.60
N THR A 64 2.49 3.04 8.48
CA THR A 64 3.02 2.86 9.84
C THR A 64 4.35 2.11 9.80
N ASP A 65 4.44 1.03 9.02
CA ASP A 65 5.68 0.30 8.80
C ASP A 65 6.74 1.19 8.15
N LEU A 66 6.38 1.91 7.08
CA LEU A 66 7.27 2.86 6.43
C LEU A 66 7.81 3.90 7.41
N ARG A 67 6.94 4.46 8.26
CA ARG A 67 7.36 5.43 9.28
C ARG A 67 8.33 4.75 10.26
N ASN A 68 7.98 3.60 10.82
CA ASN A 68 8.76 2.96 11.88
C ASN A 68 10.18 2.56 11.43
N ARG A 69 10.44 2.45 10.12
CA ARG A 69 11.78 2.19 9.56
C ARG A 69 12.76 3.36 9.73
N PHE A 70 12.27 4.57 9.97
CA PHE A 70 13.12 5.73 10.25
C PHE A 70 13.20 6.00 11.74
N PRO A 71 14.36 6.43 12.27
CA PRO A 71 14.44 6.92 13.63
C PRO A 71 13.59 8.18 13.79
N HIS A 72 12.75 8.22 14.84
CA HIS A 72 11.94 9.38 15.20
C HIS A 72 12.44 9.95 16.53
N SER A 73 12.56 11.27 16.59
CA SER A 73 12.94 12.03 17.80
C SER A 73 12.01 11.83 18.99
N ASP A 74 10.83 11.31 18.73
CA ASP A 74 9.72 11.23 19.67
C ASP A 74 9.81 9.95 20.52
N TYR A 75 10.68 9.01 20.12
CA TYR A 75 11.12 7.91 20.97
C TYR A 75 12.22 8.46 21.90
N LEU A 76 11.84 8.68 23.16
CA LEU A 76 12.72 9.05 24.27
C LEU A 76 13.79 7.97 24.47
N GLY A 77 14.89 8.06 23.72
CA GLY A 77 16.01 7.12 23.82
C GLY A 77 16.93 7.22 22.61
N ASN A 78 17.89 8.14 22.65
CA ASN A 78 18.89 8.35 21.59
C ASN A 78 19.88 7.16 21.39
N ASP A 79 19.59 6.00 22.00
CA ASP A 79 20.34 4.74 21.89
C ASP A 79 19.59 3.68 21.02
N ASP A 80 18.44 4.05 20.44
CA ASP A 80 17.48 3.11 19.84
C ASP A 80 17.88 2.49 18.50
N LYS A 81 19.04 2.80 17.91
CA LYS A 81 19.48 2.08 16.69
C LYS A 81 19.69 0.58 16.95
N ALA A 82 20.20 0.23 18.14
CA ALA A 82 20.39 -1.17 18.51
C ALA A 82 19.05 -1.87 18.78
N LEU A 83 18.12 -1.20 19.48
CA LEU A 83 16.77 -1.70 19.74
C LEU A 83 15.94 -1.80 18.45
N GLN A 84 16.00 -0.81 17.58
CA GLN A 84 15.40 -0.85 16.24
C GLN A 84 15.99 -1.97 15.40
N ARG A 85 17.30 -2.19 15.46
CA ARG A 85 17.94 -3.30 14.77
C ARG A 85 17.50 -4.65 15.33
N ILE A 86 17.32 -4.79 16.64
CA ILE A 86 16.78 -6.00 17.26
C ILE A 86 15.30 -6.21 16.87
N GLN A 87 14.51 -5.14 16.84
CA GLN A 87 13.09 -5.19 16.55
C GLN A 87 12.79 -5.45 15.07
N MET A 88 13.56 -4.85 14.16
CA MET A 88 13.43 -5.05 12.71
C MET A 88 14.22 -6.25 12.20
N GLY A 89 15.20 -6.75 12.98
CA GLY A 89 16.05 -7.86 12.57
C GLY A 89 16.76 -7.59 11.24
N ASP A 90 16.56 -8.50 10.28
CA ASP A 90 17.13 -8.42 8.94
C ASP A 90 16.54 -7.29 8.07
N ASP A 91 15.38 -6.74 8.46
CA ASP A 91 14.75 -5.60 7.79
C ASP A 91 15.34 -4.24 8.19
N PHE A 92 16.29 -4.23 9.14
CA PHE A 92 16.98 -3.02 9.55
C PHE A 92 17.91 -2.52 8.43
N ARG A 93 17.50 -1.42 7.78
CA ARG A 93 18.21 -0.82 6.64
C ARG A 93 19.20 0.30 7.03
N GLY A 94 19.37 0.61 8.32
CA GLY A 94 20.32 1.64 8.77
C GLY A 94 19.91 3.09 8.49
N LEU A 95 18.64 3.33 8.14
CA LEU A 95 18.13 4.64 7.73
C LEU A 95 18.36 5.73 8.78
N SER A 96 18.64 6.94 8.32
CA SER A 96 18.82 8.12 9.16
C SER A 96 17.48 8.84 9.40
N THR A 97 17.47 9.86 10.26
CA THR A 97 16.26 10.65 10.50
C THR A 97 15.77 11.29 9.21
N LEU A 98 14.45 11.34 9.03
CA LEU A 98 13.85 11.98 7.85
C LEU A 98 14.05 13.50 7.88
N THR A 99 14.47 14.07 6.75
CA THR A 99 14.42 15.51 6.53
C THR A 99 12.97 16.00 6.41
N SER A 100 12.74 17.30 6.62
CA SER A 100 11.38 17.89 6.47
C SER A 100 10.81 17.66 5.07
N GLU A 101 11.65 17.74 4.03
CA GLU A 101 11.23 17.48 2.64
C GLU A 101 10.80 16.01 2.45
N GLN A 102 11.56 15.06 2.98
CA GLN A 102 11.21 13.64 2.90
C GLN A 102 9.93 13.30 3.68
N LYS A 103 9.74 13.93 4.86
CA LYS A 103 8.49 13.83 5.62
C LYS A 103 7.31 14.35 4.80
N GLN A 104 7.49 15.49 4.13
CA GLN A 104 6.47 16.07 3.26
C GLN A 104 6.13 15.12 2.10
N ARG A 105 7.13 14.54 1.43
CA ARG A 105 6.91 13.56 0.35
C ARG A 105 6.10 12.35 0.80
N ILE A 106 6.37 11.82 1.99
CA ILE A 106 5.59 10.72 2.58
C ILE A 106 4.16 11.17 2.86
N TYR A 107 3.99 12.38 3.41
CA TYR A 107 2.68 12.95 3.71
C TYR A 107 1.83 13.15 2.43
N ASP A 108 2.43 13.72 1.38
CA ASP A 108 1.78 13.94 0.10
C ASP A 108 1.37 12.60 -0.54
N CYS A 109 2.27 11.62 -0.52
CA CYS A 109 1.98 10.26 -0.97
C CYS A 109 0.81 9.63 -0.20
N LYS A 110 0.82 9.74 1.13
CA LYS A 110 -0.25 9.26 1.98
C LYS A 110 -1.58 9.92 1.61
N GLY A 111 -1.60 11.24 1.50
CA GLY A 111 -2.79 12.01 1.13
C GLY A 111 -3.36 11.60 -0.22
N ASP A 112 -2.51 11.37 -1.22
CA ASP A 112 -2.95 10.88 -2.54
C ASP A 112 -3.61 9.50 -2.45
N CYS A 113 -3.00 8.56 -1.73
CA CYS A 113 -3.56 7.22 -1.54
C CYS A 113 -4.91 7.26 -0.80
N TYR A 114 -5.05 8.07 0.25
CA TYR A 114 -6.34 8.24 0.94
C TYR A 114 -7.42 8.81 0.01
N ARG A 115 -7.08 9.84 -0.78
CA ARG A 115 -8.03 10.42 -1.73
C ARG A 115 -8.53 9.39 -2.75
N ASN A 116 -7.66 8.50 -3.21
CA ASN A 116 -8.04 7.43 -4.13
C ASN A 116 -8.97 6.40 -3.46
N ILE A 117 -8.68 5.99 -2.22
CA ILE A 117 -9.55 5.09 -1.44
C ILE A 117 -10.92 5.74 -1.20
N ASP A 118 -10.96 6.98 -0.75
CA ASP A 118 -12.21 7.71 -0.50
C ASP A 118 -13.07 7.83 -1.76
N ARG A 119 -12.42 8.11 -2.90
CA ARG A 119 -13.08 8.15 -4.20
C ARG A 119 -13.66 6.78 -4.58
N ALA A 120 -12.90 5.71 -4.43
CA ALA A 120 -13.36 4.35 -4.73
C ALA A 120 -14.50 3.90 -3.79
N ILE A 121 -14.46 4.30 -2.50
CA ILE A 121 -15.55 4.03 -1.54
C ILE A 121 -16.81 4.75 -1.96
N THR A 122 -16.70 6.02 -2.36
CA THR A 122 -17.84 6.82 -2.82
C THR A 122 -18.48 6.18 -4.03
N GLU A 123 -17.68 5.77 -5.02
CA GLU A 123 -18.16 5.06 -6.21
C GLU A 123 -18.84 3.72 -5.86
N ALA A 124 -18.25 2.92 -4.96
CA ALA A 124 -18.85 1.65 -4.53
C ALA A 124 -20.23 1.86 -3.89
N VAL A 125 -20.37 2.89 -3.03
CA VAL A 125 -21.64 3.25 -2.41
C VAL A 125 -22.67 3.72 -3.44
N GLU A 126 -22.24 4.48 -4.45
CA GLU A 126 -23.14 4.91 -5.54
C GLU A 126 -23.60 3.73 -6.41
N ARG A 127 -22.70 2.78 -6.72
CA ARG A 127 -23.05 1.56 -7.46
C ARG A 127 -24.06 0.69 -6.69
N GLU A 128 -23.90 0.54 -5.37
CA GLU A 128 -24.86 -0.18 -4.52
C GLU A 128 -26.24 0.51 -4.48
N LYS A 129 -26.27 1.84 -4.42
CA LYS A 129 -27.53 2.60 -4.47
C LYS A 129 -28.22 2.44 -5.83
N ALA A 130 -27.45 2.54 -6.92
CA ALA A 130 -27.97 2.38 -8.28
C ALA A 130 -28.47 0.95 -8.51
N SER A 131 -27.72 -0.07 -8.11
CA SER A 131 -28.12 -1.48 -8.24
C SER A 131 -29.37 -1.79 -7.40
N GLY A 132 -29.45 -1.26 -6.17
CA GLY A 132 -30.63 -1.38 -5.31
C GLY A 132 -31.87 -0.70 -5.90
N LEU A 133 -31.72 0.48 -6.52
CA LEU A 133 -32.82 1.14 -7.22
C LEU A 133 -33.27 0.34 -8.45
N THR A 134 -32.35 -0.16 -9.27
CA THR A 134 -32.69 -0.99 -10.44
C THR A 134 -33.29 -2.33 -10.05
N ALA A 135 -32.83 -2.96 -8.96
CA ALA A 135 -33.39 -4.19 -8.44
C ALA A 135 -34.82 -3.96 -7.95
N ARG A 136 -35.07 -2.89 -7.20
CA ARG A 136 -36.43 -2.50 -6.77
C ARG A 136 -37.33 -2.18 -7.95
N PHE A 137 -36.82 -1.52 -8.98
CA PHE A 137 -37.57 -1.26 -10.21
C PHE A 137 -37.88 -2.54 -10.99
N GLY A 138 -36.93 -3.48 -11.07
CA GLY A 138 -37.12 -4.79 -11.68
C GLY A 138 -38.12 -5.66 -10.93
N THR A 139 -38.06 -5.68 -9.59
CA THR A 139 -39.06 -6.34 -8.74
C THR A 139 -40.44 -5.71 -8.93
N TRP A 140 -40.52 -4.38 -8.91
CA TRP A 140 -41.77 -3.66 -9.17
C TRP A 140 -42.35 -3.95 -10.57
N LEU A 141 -41.50 -4.01 -11.61
CA LEU A 141 -41.94 -4.35 -12.97
C LEU A 141 -42.44 -5.81 -13.07
N ASN A 142 -41.74 -6.76 -12.46
CA ASN A 142 -42.18 -8.16 -12.43
C ASN A 142 -43.51 -8.29 -11.67
N GLU A 143 -43.65 -7.66 -10.51
CA GLU A 143 -44.92 -7.61 -9.78
C GLU A 143 -46.04 -6.96 -10.60
N PHE A 144 -45.74 -5.89 -11.33
CA PHE A 144 -46.71 -5.22 -12.20
C PHE A 144 -47.15 -6.11 -13.37
N VAL A 145 -46.23 -6.84 -14.01
CA VAL A 145 -46.52 -7.76 -15.11
C VAL A 145 -47.30 -8.99 -14.61
N ASP A 146 -46.89 -9.59 -13.49
CA ASP A 146 -47.57 -10.74 -12.89
C ASP A 146 -48.99 -10.39 -12.44
N ASN A 147 -49.20 -9.16 -11.94
CA ASN A 147 -50.52 -8.66 -11.55
C ASN A 147 -51.37 -8.17 -12.74
N LEU A 148 -50.78 -8.05 -13.94
CA LEU A 148 -51.46 -7.72 -15.19
C LEU A 148 -51.66 -8.90 -16.15
N THR A 149 -51.11 -10.07 -15.86
CA THR A 149 -51.49 -11.32 -16.54
C THR A 149 -52.74 -11.90 -15.88
N PRO A 150 -53.97 -11.60 -16.35
CA PRO A 150 -55.10 -12.43 -15.97
C PRO A 150 -54.83 -13.83 -16.50
N LEU A 151 -55.07 -14.82 -15.64
CA LEU A 151 -55.24 -16.24 -15.94
C LEU A 151 -55.96 -16.45 -17.30
N PHE A 152 -55.20 -16.56 -18.38
CA PHE A 152 -55.68 -17.26 -19.58
C PHE A 152 -55.60 -18.75 -19.28
N VAL A 153 -56.53 -19.22 -18.45
CA VAL A 153 -56.96 -20.61 -18.48
C VAL A 153 -57.70 -20.79 -19.79
N ILE A 154 -56.94 -21.08 -20.86
CA ILE A 154 -57.53 -21.61 -22.08
C ILE A 154 -57.86 -23.08 -21.78
N LYS A 155 -59.10 -23.32 -21.37
CA LYS A 155 -59.72 -24.65 -21.46
C LYS A 155 -60.01 -24.93 -22.93
N TRP A 156 -59.31 -25.91 -23.50
CA TRP A 156 -59.82 -26.73 -24.60
C TRP A 156 -60.00 -28.15 -24.07
#